data_AF-A0A257SYM5-F1
#
_entry.id   AF-A0A257SYM5-F1
#
_cell.length_a   1.000
_cell.length_b   1.000
_cell.length_c   1.000
_cell.angle_alpha   90.00
_cell.angle_beta   90.00
_cell.angle_gamma   90.00
#
_symmetry.space_group_name_H-M   'P 1'
#
loop_
_entity.id
_entity.type
_entity.pdbx_description
1 polymer ?
#
loop_
_entity_poly.entity_id
_entity_poly.type
_entity_poly.pdbx_seq_one_letter_code
_entity_poly.pdbx_strand_id
1 'polypeptide(L)'
;MLRPDYEGGGLVNLMASLMTGLGGRPSDLYPPLAGLPPQEVKAAANVVLLLLDGLGHDYLIQNGAGGALCRHLQGPITSVFPPTTAAAVTTVLTAVGPQQHAVTGWFVHLRELGTVSALLPFRPRWGAGAVSMKTDWIRGP
;
A
#
# COMPACT_ATOMS: atom_id res chain seq x y z
N MET A 1 -0.84 22.06 -1.44
CA MET A 1 -1.28 20.68 -1.16
C MET A 1 -0.44 19.75 -2.02
N LEU A 2 0.26 18.78 -1.43
CA LEU A 2 1.04 17.79 -2.17
C LEU A 2 0.06 16.85 -2.90
N ARG A 3 0.24 16.64 -4.21
CA ARG A 3 -0.56 15.70 -5.00
C ARG A 3 0.11 14.32 -5.02
N PRO A 4 -0.65 13.21 -5.03
CA PRO A 4 -0.07 11.91 -5.29
C PRO A 4 0.56 11.89 -6.69
N ASP A 5 1.73 11.30 -6.81
CA ASP A 5 2.42 11.05 -8.07
C ASP A 5 2.27 9.56 -8.39
N TYR A 6 1.50 9.25 -9.43
CA TYR A 6 1.31 7.88 -9.92
C TYR A 6 2.12 7.59 -11.19
N GLU A 7 2.93 8.55 -11.66
CA GLU A 7 3.71 8.48 -12.90
C GLU A 7 5.17 8.05 -12.67
N GLY A 8 5.54 7.74 -11.43
CA GLY A 8 6.87 7.21 -11.11
C GLY A 8 7.44 7.64 -9.76
N GLY A 9 6.72 8.50 -9.01
CA GLY A 9 7.17 9.04 -7.73
C GLY A 9 6.30 8.67 -6.52
N GLY A 10 5.45 7.65 -6.59
CA GLY A 10 4.53 7.30 -5.49
C GLY A 10 4.61 5.86 -4.98
N LEU A 11 3.85 5.62 -3.91
CA LEU A 11 3.74 4.31 -3.25
C LEU A 11 3.29 3.20 -4.22
N VAL A 12 2.39 3.50 -5.16
CA VAL A 12 1.95 2.51 -6.16
C VAL A 12 3.08 2.15 -7.13
N ASN A 13 3.96 3.09 -7.47
CA ASN A 13 5.12 2.86 -8.33
C ASN A 13 6.19 2.03 -7.61
N LEU A 14 6.37 2.23 -6.30
CA LEU A 14 7.20 1.35 -5.47
C LEU A 14 6.71 -0.10 -5.57
N MET A 15 5.39 -0.31 -5.43
CA MET A 15 4.81 -1.65 -5.57
C MET A 15 4.97 -2.22 -6.98
N ALA A 16 4.88 -1.41 -8.03
CA ALA A 16 5.14 -1.83 -9.41
C ALA A 16 6.60 -2.29 -9.61
N SER A 17 7.57 -1.59 -9.01
CA SER A 17 8.99 -2.01 -9.01
C SER A 17 9.19 -3.33 -8.29
N LEU A 18 8.63 -3.47 -7.09
CA LEU A 18 8.76 -4.68 -6.28
C LEU A 18 8.12 -5.89 -6.98
N MET A 19 6.89 -5.74 -7.46
CA MET A 19 6.17 -6.81 -8.16
C MET A 19 6.95 -7.28 -9.40
N THR A 20 7.43 -6.36 -10.23
CA THR A 20 8.18 -6.69 -11.45
C THR A 20 9.54 -7.33 -11.12
N GLY A 21 10.27 -6.76 -10.15
CA GLY A 21 11.60 -7.23 -9.78
C GLY A 21 11.60 -8.61 -9.12
N LEU A 22 10.54 -8.95 -8.38
CA LEU A 22 10.33 -10.27 -7.77
C LEU A 22 9.79 -11.33 -8.75
N GLY A 23 9.67 -11.01 -10.05
CA GLY A 23 9.22 -11.94 -11.08
C GLY A 23 7.70 -12.03 -11.25
N GLY A 24 6.94 -11.13 -10.62
CA GLY A 24 5.52 -10.95 -10.88
C GLY A 24 5.26 -10.36 -12.27
N ARG A 25 3.99 -10.43 -12.72
CA ARG A 25 3.58 -9.80 -13.97
C ARG A 25 3.73 -8.27 -13.82
N PRO A 26 4.39 -7.57 -14.77
CA PRO A 26 4.47 -6.12 -14.75
C PRO A 26 3.10 -5.46 -14.68
N SER A 27 3.01 -4.32 -14.00
CA SER A 27 1.77 -3.54 -13.97
C SER A 27 1.54 -2.90 -15.32
N ASP A 28 0.37 -3.12 -15.90
CA ASP A 28 -0.08 -2.41 -17.10
C ASP A 28 -0.63 -1.00 -16.77
N LEU A 29 -0.80 -0.70 -15.47
CA LEU A 29 -1.45 0.53 -14.98
C LEU A 29 -0.48 1.58 -14.47
N TYR A 30 0.65 1.16 -13.92
CA TYR A 30 1.59 2.05 -13.23
C TYR A 30 3.02 1.75 -13.63
N PRO A 31 3.82 2.77 -14.00
CA PRO A 31 5.23 2.57 -14.23
C PRO A 31 5.95 2.20 -12.91
N PRO A 32 7.11 1.52 -12.98
CA PRO A 32 7.99 1.34 -11.83
C PRO A 32 8.44 2.68 -11.21
N LEU A 33 8.82 2.64 -9.94
CA LEU A 33 9.38 3.79 -9.23
C LEU A 33 10.68 4.24 -9.90
N ALA A 34 10.78 5.54 -10.22
CA ALA A 34 11.95 6.11 -10.87
C ALA A 34 13.24 5.92 -10.04
N GLY A 35 13.12 5.99 -8.71
CA GLY A 35 14.24 5.81 -7.77
C GLY A 35 14.52 4.37 -7.35
N LEU A 36 13.78 3.37 -7.85
CA LEU A 36 14.03 1.95 -7.56
C LEU A 36 13.66 1.11 -8.79
N PRO A 37 14.55 0.94 -9.78
CA PRO A 37 14.26 0.16 -10.96
C PRO A 37 14.06 -1.34 -10.61
N PRO A 38 13.17 -2.07 -11.30
CA PRO A 38 12.91 -3.48 -11.02
C PRO A 38 14.16 -4.39 -11.05
N GLN A 39 15.16 -4.02 -11.83
CA GLN A 39 16.42 -4.76 -11.95
C GLN A 39 17.22 -4.76 -10.66
N GLU A 40 17.16 -3.67 -9.88
CA GLU A 40 17.81 -3.58 -8.58
C GLU A 40 17.16 -4.53 -7.58
N VAL A 41 15.82 -4.58 -7.56
CA VAL A 41 15.06 -5.54 -6.76
C VAL A 41 15.39 -6.97 -7.15
N LYS A 42 15.47 -7.26 -8.46
CA LYS A 42 15.80 -8.59 -8.99
C LYS A 42 17.22 -9.05 -8.61
N ALA A 43 18.15 -8.12 -8.48
CA ALA A 43 19.54 -8.42 -8.11
C ALA A 43 19.70 -8.71 -6.60
N ALA A 44 18.72 -8.34 -5.78
CA ALA A 44 18.77 -8.57 -4.35
C ALA A 44 18.51 -10.04 -4.00
N ALA A 45 19.35 -10.62 -3.14
CA ALA A 45 19.13 -11.97 -2.63
C ALA A 45 17.92 -12.07 -1.68
N ASN A 46 17.65 -11.01 -0.93
CA ASN A 46 16.52 -10.91 -0.02
C ASN A 46 15.92 -9.50 -0.11
N VAL A 47 14.59 -9.43 -0.13
CA VAL A 47 13.84 -8.16 -0.18
C VAL A 47 12.94 -8.07 1.05
N VAL A 48 13.09 -6.99 1.81
CA VAL A 48 12.27 -6.70 2.98
C VAL A 48 11.63 -5.32 2.80
N LEU A 49 10.30 -5.28 2.83
CA LEU A 49 9.54 -4.03 2.83
C LEU A 49 9.09 -3.69 4.26
N LEU A 50 9.62 -2.61 4.82
CA LEU A 50 9.21 -2.07 6.11
C LEU A 50 8.31 -0.85 5.89
N LEU A 51 7.02 -0.97 6.23
CA LEU A 51 6.06 0.13 6.19
C LEU A 51 5.89 0.73 7.58
N LEU A 52 6.25 1.99 7.75
CA LEU A 52 6.11 2.74 9.01
C LEU A 52 4.93 3.70 8.92
N ASP A 53 3.87 3.44 9.68
CA ASP A 53 2.68 4.31 9.66
C ASP A 53 3.00 5.69 10.26
N GLY A 54 2.53 6.74 9.59
CA GLY A 54 2.71 8.13 10.04
C GLY A 54 4.12 8.72 9.91
N LEU A 55 5.12 8.00 9.38
CA LEU A 55 6.47 8.53 9.20
C LEU A 55 6.59 9.32 7.87
N GLY A 56 6.45 10.65 7.96
CA GLY A 56 6.62 11.56 6.82
C GLY A 56 8.08 11.93 6.53
N HIS A 57 8.37 12.24 5.26
CA HIS A 57 9.70 12.69 4.81
C HIS A 57 10.21 13.92 5.58
N ASP A 58 9.40 14.96 5.68
CA ASP A 58 9.84 16.22 6.31
C ASP A 58 10.13 16.05 7.80
N TYR A 59 9.36 15.20 8.49
CA TYR A 59 9.63 14.81 9.87
C TYR A 59 10.97 14.09 10.00
N LEU A 60 11.24 13.14 9.10
CA LEU A 60 12.49 12.38 9.08
C LEU A 60 13.70 13.29 8.83
N ILE A 61 13.62 14.23 7.88
CA ILE A 61 14.69 15.20 7.63
C ILE A 61 14.94 16.10 8.84
N GLN A 62 13.88 16.57 9.51
CA GLN A 62 14.00 17.50 10.63
C GLN A 62 14.50 16.82 11.92
N ASN A 63 14.10 15.58 12.18
CA ASN A 63 14.29 14.93 13.49
C ASN A 63 15.17 13.67 13.44
N GLY A 64 15.48 13.15 12.25
CA GLY A 64 16.18 11.88 12.07
C GLY A 64 17.69 12.00 11.80
N ALA A 65 18.26 13.20 11.89
CA ALA A 65 19.68 13.44 11.60
C ALA A 65 20.59 12.48 12.39
N GLY A 66 21.53 11.84 11.69
CA GLY A 66 22.43 10.84 12.29
C GLY A 66 21.79 9.47 12.57
N GLY A 67 20.50 9.27 12.24
CA GLY A 67 19.84 7.96 12.27
C GLY A 67 20.13 7.09 11.04
N ALA A 68 19.86 5.78 11.15
CA ALA A 68 20.05 4.85 10.03
C ALA A 68 19.15 5.18 8.84
N LEU A 69 17.88 5.52 9.09
CA LEU A 69 16.92 5.87 8.03
C LEU A 69 17.38 7.09 7.22
N CYS A 70 17.86 8.15 7.86
CA CYS A 70 18.37 9.33 7.15
C CYS A 70 19.65 9.04 6.36
N ARG A 71 20.57 8.20 6.89
CA ARG A 71 21.81 7.85 6.19
C ARG A 71 21.59 7.07 4.89
N HIS A 72 20.51 6.29 4.84
CA HIS A 72 20.18 5.45 3.68
C HIS A 72 19.01 5.98 2.85
N LEU A 73 18.53 7.20 3.14
CA LEU A 73 17.43 7.82 2.41
C LEU A 73 17.84 8.12 0.96
N GLN A 74 17.14 7.53 0.00
CA GLN A 74 17.36 7.80 -1.43
C GLN A 74 16.55 9.02 -1.92
N GLY A 75 15.36 9.22 -1.37
CA GLY A 75 14.50 10.34 -1.72
C GLY A 75 13.07 10.15 -1.20
N PRO A 76 12.25 11.20 -1.26
CA PRO A 76 10.83 11.11 -0.94
C PRO A 76 10.06 10.36 -2.03
N ILE A 77 8.98 9.69 -1.61
CA ILE A 77 7.90 9.28 -2.51
C ILE A 77 6.57 9.81 -1.97
N THR A 78 5.61 10.00 -2.85
CA THR A 78 4.25 10.39 -2.46
C THR A 78 3.44 9.19 -1.99
N SER A 79 2.54 9.41 -1.03
CA SER A 79 1.52 8.41 -0.68
C SER A 79 0.39 8.40 -1.71
N VAL A 80 -0.59 7.53 -1.51
CA VAL A 80 -1.84 7.54 -2.29
C VAL A 80 -2.79 8.65 -1.86
N PHE A 81 -3.78 8.93 -2.68
CA PHE A 81 -4.90 9.80 -2.29
C PHE A 81 -6.22 9.01 -2.24
N PRO A 82 -6.99 9.12 -1.15
CA PRO A 82 -6.68 9.87 0.08
C PRO A 82 -5.54 9.21 0.90
N PRO A 83 -4.69 9.99 1.62
CA PRO A 83 -3.53 9.47 2.34
C PRO A 83 -3.93 8.87 3.69
N THR A 84 -4.74 7.81 3.65
CA THR A 84 -5.18 7.07 4.84
C THR A 84 -4.44 5.74 4.95
N THR A 85 -4.22 5.25 6.18
CA THR A 85 -3.60 3.93 6.43
C THR A 85 -4.32 2.83 5.64
N ALA A 86 -5.66 2.82 5.63
CA ALA A 86 -6.45 1.81 4.93
C ALA A 86 -6.20 1.83 3.40
N ALA A 87 -6.19 3.02 2.78
CA ALA A 87 -5.91 3.14 1.36
C ALA A 87 -4.47 2.73 1.03
N ALA A 88 -3.49 3.23 1.78
CA ALA A 88 -2.08 2.94 1.54
C ALA A 88 -1.74 1.45 1.74
N VAL A 89 -2.21 0.82 2.82
CA VAL A 89 -2.00 -0.61 3.07
C VAL A 89 -2.69 -1.45 2.00
N THR A 90 -3.90 -1.09 1.57
CA THR A 90 -4.57 -1.81 0.49
C THR A 90 -3.76 -1.70 -0.79
N THR A 91 -3.25 -0.52 -1.14
CA THR A 91 -2.32 -0.35 -2.27
C THR A 91 -1.07 -1.23 -2.15
N VAL A 92 -0.47 -1.35 -0.95
CA VAL A 92 0.67 -2.23 -0.73
C VAL A 92 0.31 -3.71 -0.95
N LEU A 93 -0.90 -4.12 -0.55
CA LEU A 93 -1.35 -5.51 -0.69
C LEU A 93 -1.81 -5.86 -2.12
N THR A 94 -2.36 -4.90 -2.86
CA THR A 94 -2.94 -5.14 -4.19
C THR A 94 -2.10 -4.61 -5.34
N ALA A 95 -1.03 -3.85 -5.05
CA ALA A 95 -0.17 -3.17 -6.03
C ALA A 95 -0.91 -2.25 -7.01
N VAL A 96 -2.10 -1.75 -6.63
CA VAL A 96 -2.90 -0.80 -7.44
C VAL A 96 -3.41 0.34 -6.56
N GLY A 97 -3.73 1.49 -7.15
CA GLY A 97 -4.14 2.66 -6.40
C GLY A 97 -5.60 2.62 -5.90
N PRO A 98 -6.01 3.61 -5.08
CA PRO A 98 -7.36 3.69 -4.53
C PRO A 98 -8.49 3.76 -5.56
N GLN A 99 -8.21 4.26 -6.76
CA GLN A 99 -9.17 4.27 -7.85
C GLN A 99 -9.58 2.84 -8.29
N GLN A 100 -8.68 1.87 -8.18
CA GLN A 100 -8.89 0.49 -8.61
C GLN A 100 -9.42 -0.37 -7.46
N HIS A 101 -8.87 -0.23 -6.25
CA HIS A 101 -9.28 -1.07 -5.12
C HIS A 101 -10.45 -0.48 -4.30
N ALA A 102 -10.91 0.74 -4.60
CA ALA A 102 -12.04 1.44 -3.97
C ALA A 102 -11.96 1.70 -2.45
N VAL A 103 -10.95 1.17 -1.75
CA VAL A 103 -10.65 1.51 -0.35
C VAL A 103 -10.13 2.94 -0.22
N THR A 104 -10.93 3.83 0.36
CA THR A 104 -10.59 5.25 0.56
C THR A 104 -10.39 5.63 2.03
N GLY A 105 -10.69 4.75 2.97
CA GLY A 105 -10.57 5.05 4.40
C GLY A 105 -10.84 3.84 5.28
N TRP A 106 -10.72 4.03 6.59
CA TRP A 106 -10.98 2.96 7.57
C TRP A 106 -12.41 2.44 7.51
N PHE A 107 -13.36 3.31 7.16
CA PHE A 107 -14.77 2.99 7.00
C PHE A 107 -15.18 3.24 5.56
N VAL A 108 -15.58 2.18 4.88
CA VAL A 108 -16.13 2.26 3.52
C VAL A 108 -17.55 1.74 3.55
N HIS A 109 -18.45 2.50 2.94
CA HIS A 109 -19.81 2.06 2.70
C HIS A 109 -19.82 1.13 1.48
N LEU A 110 -20.09 -0.15 1.72
CA LEU A 110 -20.27 -1.15 0.68
C LEU A 110 -21.75 -1.17 0.33
N ARG A 111 -22.12 -0.45 -0.74
CA ARG A 111 -23.50 -0.21 -1.14
C ARG A 111 -24.24 -1.51 -1.40
N GLU A 112 -23.57 -2.47 -2.03
CA GLU A 112 -24.07 -3.80 -2.36
C GLU A 112 -24.42 -4.62 -1.12
N LEU A 113 -23.78 -4.33 0.01
CA LEU A 113 -23.96 -5.02 1.28
C LEU A 113 -24.78 -4.19 2.29
N GLY A 114 -25.20 -2.97 1.92
CA GLY A 114 -25.88 -2.04 2.81
C GLY A 114 -25.12 -1.78 4.12
N THR A 115 -23.79 -1.92 4.12
CA THR A 115 -22.97 -2.02 5.34
C THR A 115 -21.80 -1.04 5.32
N VAL A 116 -21.48 -0.49 6.49
CA VAL A 116 -20.21 0.20 6.71
C VAL A 116 -19.20 -0.82 7.27
N SER A 117 -18.15 -1.09 6.50
CA SER A 117 -17.11 -2.06 6.87
C SER A 117 -15.88 -1.35 7.42
N ALA A 118 -15.33 -1.86 8.54
CA ALA A 118 -13.97 -1.56 8.94
C ALA A 118 -13.02 -2.41 8.09
N LEU A 119 -12.31 -1.80 7.15
CA LEU A 119 -11.57 -2.53 6.12
C LEU A 119 -10.34 -3.26 6.66
N LEU A 120 -9.66 -2.71 7.67
CA LEU A 120 -8.56 -3.38 8.38
C LEU A 120 -9.02 -3.77 9.78
N PRO A 121 -10.07 -4.61 9.90
CA PRO A 121 -9.92 -6.06 10.06
C PRO A 121 -11.04 -6.86 9.34
N PHE A 122 -11.57 -6.31 8.23
CA PHE A 122 -12.77 -6.81 7.53
C PHE A 122 -13.94 -7.13 8.47
N ARG A 123 -14.32 -6.17 9.32
CA ARG A 123 -15.44 -6.35 10.26
C ARG A 123 -16.62 -5.42 9.94
N PRO A 124 -17.86 -5.93 9.81
CA PRO A 124 -19.04 -5.09 9.68
C PRO A 124 -19.24 -4.28 10.97
N ARG A 125 -19.60 -3.00 10.83
CA ARG A 125 -19.87 -2.10 11.97
C ARG A 125 -21.34 -1.70 12.08
N TRP A 126 -22.03 -1.53 10.95
CA TRP A 126 -23.44 -1.12 10.88
C TRP A 126 -24.05 -1.56 9.55
N GLY A 127 -25.29 -2.06 9.54
CA GLY A 127 -25.92 -2.69 8.38
C GLY A 127 -25.99 -4.22 8.51
N ALA A 128 -26.81 -4.88 7.67
CA ALA A 128 -27.36 -6.23 7.86
C ALA A 128 -26.36 -7.27 8.43
N GLY A 129 -26.85 -8.05 9.41
CA GLY A 129 -26.23 -9.10 10.21
C GLY A 129 -24.81 -9.54 9.84
N ALA A 130 -23.93 -9.58 10.87
CA ALA A 130 -22.55 -10.05 10.79
C ALA A 130 -22.30 -11.01 9.63
N VAL A 131 -21.64 -10.53 8.58
CA VAL A 131 -21.06 -11.42 7.57
C VAL A 131 -19.87 -12.09 8.24
N SER A 132 -20.16 -13.16 8.97
CA SER A 132 -19.16 -14.10 9.44
C SER A 132 -18.66 -14.84 8.21
N MET A 133 -17.39 -14.65 7.86
CA MET A 133 -16.70 -15.59 7.00
C MET A 133 -16.64 -16.90 7.78
N LYS A 134 -17.51 -17.87 7.43
CA LYS A 134 -17.41 -19.23 7.95
C LYS A 134 -16.05 -19.80 7.55
N THR A 135 -15.23 -20.15 8.53
CA THR A 135 -13.89 -20.71 8.38
C THR A 135 -13.89 -22.19 7.95
N ASP A 136 -14.89 -22.63 7.20
CA ASP A 136 -15.18 -24.05 6.97
C ASP A 136 -14.20 -24.75 5.98
N TRP A 137 -13.08 -24.11 5.62
CA TRP A 137 -12.08 -24.65 4.68
C TRP A 137 -10.82 -25.25 5.34
N ILE A 138 -10.76 -25.37 6.68
CA ILE A 138 -9.59 -25.94 7.40
C ILE A 138 -9.72 -27.46 7.68
N ARG A 139 -10.77 -28.14 7.23
CA ARG A 139 -10.81 -29.61 7.25
C ARG A 139 -10.71 -30.17 5.84
N GLY A 140 -9.49 -30.53 5.46
CA GLY A 140 -9.26 -31.41 4.32
C GLY A 140 -9.81 -32.83 4.58
N PRO A 141 -9.93 -33.64 3.51
CA PRO A 141 -10.36 -35.04 3.60
C PRO A 141 -9.40 -35.92 4.40
#